data_AF-A0A3E0KB63-F1
#
_entry.id   AF-A0A3E0KB63-F1
#
_cell.length_a   1.000
_cell.length_b   1.000
_cell.length_c   1.000
_cell.angle_alpha   90.00
_cell.angle_beta   90.00
_cell.angle_gamma   90.00
#
_symmetry.space_group_name_H-M   'P 1'
#
loop_
_entity.id
_entity.type
_entity.pdbx_description
1 polymer ?
#
loop_
_entity_poly.entity_id
_entity_poly.type
_entity_poly.pdbx_seq_one_letter_code
_entity_poly.pdbx_strand_id
1 'polypeptide(L)' 'ALGARVMLVVGTSAAVYPAAGLVEVAADRGADVIEINPEETALSWRATWAIREPAGAAVPKLLAAARIDPHGGEPGPEE' A
#
# COMPACT_ATOMS: atom_id res chain seq x y z
N ALA A 1 -0.95 -13.58 17.67
CA ALA A 1 -2.04 -12.67 17.27
C ALA A 1 -2.06 -12.60 15.75
N LEU A 2 -3.20 -12.88 15.11
CA LEU A 2 -3.40 -12.75 13.66
C LEU A 2 -3.72 -11.29 13.33
N GLY A 3 -2.77 -10.57 12.74
CA GLY A 3 -2.91 -9.19 12.31
C GLY A 3 -1.78 -8.84 11.34
N ALA A 4 -1.99 -7.88 10.44
CA ALA A 4 -0.95 -7.45 9.52
C ALA A 4 0.17 -6.74 10.29
N ARG A 5 1.43 -7.00 9.92
CA ARG A 5 2.58 -6.21 10.40
C ARG A 5 2.85 -4.98 9.53
N VAL A 6 2.43 -5.06 8.27
CA VAL A 6 2.56 -3.99 7.28
C VAL A 6 1.24 -3.91 6.52
N MET A 7 0.74 -2.70 6.29
CA MET A 7 -0.44 -2.43 5.46
C MET A 7 -0.04 -1.46 4.34
N LEU A 8 -0.21 -1.90 3.09
CA LEU A 8 -0.07 -1.03 1.93
C LEU A 8 -1.42 -0.38 1.60
N VAL A 9 -1.44 0.95 1.49
CA VAL A 9 -2.59 1.77 1.15
C VAL A 9 -2.34 2.40 -0.21
N VAL A 10 -2.93 1.83 -1.26
CA VAL A 10 -2.55 2.13 -2.66
C VAL A 10 -3.71 2.77 -3.40
N GLY A 11 -3.49 3.95 -3.99
CA GLY A 11 -4.43 4.56 -4.95
C GLY A 11 -5.83 4.82 -4.40
N THR A 12 -5.94 5.29 -3.16
CA THR A 12 -7.21 5.62 -2.50
C THR A 12 -7.15 7.01 -1.87
N SER A 13 -8.29 7.70 -1.76
CA SER A 13 -8.41 8.96 -1.02
C SER A 13 -8.52 8.79 0.50
N ALA A 14 -8.59 7.53 0.98
CA ALA A 14 -8.78 7.17 2.39
C ALA A 14 -9.99 7.85 3.07
N ALA A 15 -11.05 8.15 2.31
CA ALA A 15 -12.24 8.85 2.81
C ALA A 15 -13.48 7.95 2.96
N VAL A 16 -13.50 6.79 2.31
CA VAL A 16 -14.69 5.92 2.24
C VAL A 16 -14.64 4.86 3.34
N TYR A 17 -15.62 4.88 4.24
CA TYR A 17 -15.81 3.89 5.28
C TYR A 17 -16.67 2.72 4.79
N PRO A 18 -16.40 1.47 5.23
CA PRO A 18 -15.49 1.09 6.32
C PRO A 18 -14.02 0.92 5.92
N ALA A 19 -13.67 0.96 4.64
CA ALA A 19 -12.33 0.66 4.15
C ALA A 19 -11.24 1.58 4.73
N ALA A 20 -11.51 2.89 4.82
CA ALA A 20 -10.60 3.86 5.44
C ALA A 20 -10.25 3.51 6.89
N GLY A 21 -11.21 2.97 7.65
CA GLY A 21 -11.00 2.57 9.04
C GLY A 21 -9.98 1.44 9.23
N LEU A 22 -9.68 0.66 8.18
CA LEU A 22 -8.64 -0.37 8.26
C LEU A 22 -7.24 0.23 8.48
N VAL A 23 -6.99 1.41 7.91
CA VAL A 23 -5.71 2.12 8.06
C VAL A 23 -5.49 2.52 9.52
N GLU A 24 -6.52 3.07 10.15
CA GLU A 24 -6.48 3.44 11.58
C GLU A 24 -6.29 2.21 12.46
N VAL A 25 -7.07 1.16 12.21
CA VAL A 25 -6.98 -0.11 12.96
C VAL A 25 -5.60 -0.75 12.83
N ALA A 26 -4.96 -0.67 11.66
CA ALA A 26 -3.61 -1.18 11.44
C ALA A 26 -2.57 -0.33 12.21
N ALA A 27 -2.62 0.99 12.07
CA ALA A 27 -1.73 1.92 12.75
C ALA A 27 -1.84 1.80 14.29
N ASP A 28 -3.06 1.75 14.82
CA ASP A 28 -3.32 1.62 16.26
C ASP A 28 -2.83 0.29 16.84
N ARG A 29 -2.67 -0.74 15.99
CA ARG A 29 -2.09 -2.05 16.36
C ARG A 29 -0.59 -2.13 16.14
N GLY A 30 0.05 -1.01 15.77
CA GLY A 30 1.49 -0.92 15.54
C GLY A 30 1.96 -1.57 14.23
N ALA A 31 1.06 -1.75 13.26
CA ALA A 31 1.47 -2.13 11.92
C ALA A 31 2.06 -0.92 11.19
N ASP A 32 3.06 -1.15 10.37
CA ASP A 32 3.59 -0.12 9.49
C ASP A 32 2.59 0.16 8.36
N VAL A 33 2.18 1.42 8.24
CA VAL A 33 1.29 1.86 7.17
C VAL A 33 2.13 2.52 6.08
N ILE A 34 2.10 1.95 4.87
CA ILE A 34 2.77 2.51 3.69
C ILE A 34 1.71 3.05 2.75
N GLU A 35 1.66 4.37 2.58
CA GLU A 35 0.79 5.02 1.62
C GLU A 35 1.49 5.16 0.26
N ILE A 36 0.79 4.79 -0.81
CA ILE A 36 1.24 4.97 -2.20
C ILE A 36 0.16 5.76 -2.93
N ASN A 37 0.36 7.07 -3.02
CA ASN A 37 -0.56 7.98 -3.70
C ASN A 37 0.17 9.27 -4.08
N PRO A 38 -0.05 9.85 -5.27
CA PRO A 38 0.58 11.11 -5.67
C PRO A 38 0.30 12.26 -4.70
N GLU A 39 -0.93 12.31 -4.20
CA GLU A 39 -1.44 13.35 -3.32
C GLU A 39 -1.63 12.83 -1.90
N GLU A 40 -1.62 13.74 -0.92
CA GLU A 40 -2.00 13.38 0.44
C GLU A 40 -3.48 13.01 0.54
N THR A 41 -3.80 12.14 1.49
CA THR A 41 -5.14 11.66 1.77
C THR A 41 -5.58 12.10 3.15
N ALA A 42 -6.85 11.85 3.49
CA ALA A 42 -7.37 12.14 4.83
C ALA A 42 -6.61 11.39 5.96
N LEU A 43 -5.88 10.33 5.62
CA LEU A 43 -5.14 9.49 6.58
C LEU A 43 -3.63 9.47 6.33
N SER A 44 -3.07 10.35 5.49
CA SER A 44 -1.60 10.43 5.26
C SER A 44 -0.81 10.62 6.56
N TRP A 45 -1.36 11.33 7.54
CA TRP A 45 -0.73 11.57 8.83
C TRP A 45 -0.57 10.29 9.68
N ARG A 46 -1.30 9.22 9.36
CA ARG A 46 -1.17 7.90 9.98
C ARG A 46 -0.12 7.02 9.30
N ALA A 47 0.37 7.42 8.13
CA ALA A 47 1.33 6.62 7.37
C ALA A 47 2.72 6.67 8.03
N THR A 48 3.32 5.51 8.24
CA THR A 48 4.74 5.40 8.62
C THR A 48 5.62 5.89 7.47
N TRP A 49 5.25 5.57 6.23
CA TRP A 49 5.93 6.01 5.02
C TRP A 49 4.92 6.40 3.94
N ALA A 50 5.24 7.43 3.16
CA ALA A 50 4.44 7.87 2.02
C ALA A 50 5.29 7.92 0.74
N ILE A 51 4.82 7.24 -0.30
CA ILE A 51 5.39 7.25 -1.64
C ILE A 51 4.49 8.11 -2.52
N ARG A 52 4.97 9.32 -2.85
CA ARG A 52 4.26 10.34 -3.64
C ARG A 52 4.41 10.10 -5.14
N GLU A 53 3.91 8.96 -5.60
CA GLU A 53 3.92 8.54 -7.01
C GLU A 53 2.60 7.83 -7.38
N PRO A 54 2.23 7.80 -8.67
CA PRO A 54 1.12 6.96 -9.14
C PRO A 54 1.39 5.48 -8.82
N ALA A 55 0.35 4.76 -8.37
CA ALA A 55 0.47 3.36 -8.00
C ALA A 55 1.08 2.48 -9.12
N GLY A 56 0.66 2.70 -10.37
CA GLY A 56 1.18 1.98 -11.54
C GLY A 56 2.69 2.18 -11.79
N ALA A 57 3.28 3.26 -11.28
CA ALA A 57 4.72 3.49 -11.35
C ALA A 57 5.46 2.98 -10.11
N ALA A 58 4.88 3.20 -8.92
CA ALA A 58 5.53 2.89 -7.64
C ALA A 58 5.52 1.39 -7.30
N VAL A 59 4.37 0.71 -7.48
CA VAL A 59 4.21 -0.69 -7.06
C VAL A 59 5.17 -1.63 -7.81
N PRO A 60 5.33 -1.54 -9.15
CA PRO A 60 6.29 -2.40 -9.85
C PRO A 60 7.74 -2.20 -9.37
N LYS A 61 8.15 -0.95 -9.11
CA LYS A 61 9.48 -0.65 -8.56
C LYS A 61 9.67 -1.29 -7.18
N LEU A 62 8.64 -1.23 -6.32
CA LEU A 62 8.66 -1.83 -4.98
C LEU A 62 8.78 -3.35 -5.05
N LEU A 63 8.01 -3.99 -5.93
CA LEU A 63 8.06 -5.45 -6.13
C LEU A 63 9.44 -5.88 -6.66
N ALA A 64 9.98 -5.16 -7.65
CA ALA A 64 11.32 -5.43 -8.18
C ALA A 64 12.41 -5.28 -7.10
N ALA A 65 12.34 -4.22 -6.29
CA ALA A 65 13.27 -4.00 -5.17
C ALA A 65 13.17 -5.10 -4.10
N ALA A 66 11.95 -5.57 -3.81
CA ALA A 66 11.68 -6.68 -2.90
C ALA A 66 11.96 -8.07 -3.51
N ARG A 67 12.34 -8.13 -4.80
CA ARG A 67 12.52 -9.36 -5.58
C ARG A 67 11.27 -10.26 -5.55
N ILE A 68 10.10 -9.63 -5.57
CA ILE A 68 8.80 -10.29 -5.67
C ILE A 68 8.40 -10.31 -7.14
N ASP A 69 8.22 -11.50 -7.68
CA ASP A 69 7.60 -11.67 -9.00
C ASP A 69 6.07 -11.51 -8.87
N PRO A 70 5.45 -10.49 -9.48
CA PRO A 70 4.00 -10.31 -9.46
C PRO A 70 3.23 -11.45 -10.13
N HIS A 71 3.87 -12.23 -11.00
CA HIS A 71 3.25 -13.31 -11.78
C HIS A 71 3.50 -14.71 -11.22
N GLY A 72 4.25 -14.83 -10.11
CA GLY A 72 4.44 -16.10 -9.41
C GLY A 72 5.32 -17.13 -10.15
N GLY A 73 6.19 -16.69 -11.06
CA GLY A 73 7.12 -17.55 -11.81
C GLY A 73 6.61 -18.09 -13.14
N GLU A 74 5.35 -17.81 -13.50
CA GLU A 74 4.82 -18.09 -14.84
C GLU A 74 4.80 -16.79 -15.64
N PRO A 75 5.48 -16.71 -16.81
CA PRO A 75 5.40 -15.53 -17.65
C PRO A 75 3.96 -15.34 -18.12
N GLY A 76 3.41 -14.14 -17.89
CA GLY A 76 2.11 -13.75 -18.46
C GLY A 76 2.16 -13.80 -20.00
N PRO A 77 1.02 -13.97 -20.69
CA PRO A 77 1.01 -13.98 -22.14
C PRO A 77 1.65 -12.69 -22.67
N GLU A 78 2.65 -12.84 -23.54
CA GLU A 78 3.22 -11.73 -24.31
C GLU A 78 2.08 -11.02 -25.05
N GLU A 79 2.00 -9.69 -24.90
CA GLU A 79 0.99 -8.84 -25.56
C GLU A 79 1.02 -8.94 -27.09
#